data_AF-A0A377WMU2-F1
#
_entry.id   AF-A0A377WMU2-F1
#
_cell.length_a   1.000
_cell.length_b   1.000
_cell.length_c   1.000
_cell.angle_alpha   90.00
_cell.angle_beta   90.00
_cell.angle_gamma   90.00
#
_symmetry.space_group_name_H-M   'P 1'
#
loop_
_entity.id
_entity.type
_entity.pdbx_description
1 polymer ?
#
loop_
_entity_poly.entity_id
_entity_poly.type
_entity_poly.pdbx_seq_one_letter_code
_entity_poly.pdbx_strand_id
1 'polypeptide(L)'
;MRSPPIDLTYLQWLQQQSDDWLAARGLERHALHERQFLPRVILGEYYRDRFLYLVERARDVGFVISVCESCEVTDIAVQSTGIAIHTDSAADPVIVDLVAIATGHLWPEEERASRQYFPSPWTGLMEARIAPCRVGILGTSLSAMMPPWR
;
A
#
# COMPACT_ATOMS: atom_id res chain seq x y z
N MET A 1 12.41 5.18 6.84
CA MET A 1 11.87 3.87 6.41
C MET A 1 12.85 3.28 5.42
N ARG A 2 13.49 2.14 5.72
CA ARG A 2 14.41 1.47 4.78
C ARG A 2 13.64 0.37 4.06
N SER A 3 12.94 0.72 3.00
CA SER A 3 12.50 -0.26 2.01
C SER A 3 13.68 -0.55 1.08
N PRO A 4 13.91 -1.81 0.67
CA PRO A 4 14.93 -2.12 -0.32
C PRO A 4 14.67 -1.31 -1.60
N PRO A 5 15.71 -0.79 -2.27
CA PRO A 5 15.55 -0.02 -3.49
C PRO A 5 14.95 -0.89 -4.58
N ILE A 6 14.04 -0.32 -5.36
CA ILE A 6 13.57 -0.91 -6.61
C ILE A 6 14.31 -0.17 -7.71
N ASP A 7 15.54 -0.63 -7.98
CA ASP A 7 16.56 0.02 -8.82
C ASP A 7 17.08 1.37 -8.26
N LEU A 8 16.17 2.26 -7.88
CA LEU A 8 16.46 3.52 -7.17
C LEU A 8 16.01 3.43 -5.72
N THR A 9 16.70 4.16 -4.84
CA THR A 9 16.19 4.49 -3.51
C THR A 9 15.14 5.58 -3.57
N TYR A 10 14.32 5.70 -2.53
CA TYR A 10 13.34 6.79 -2.42
C TYR A 10 14.00 8.18 -2.46
N LEU A 11 15.17 8.35 -1.82
CA LEU A 11 15.90 9.62 -1.86
C LEU A 11 16.43 9.94 -3.27
N GLN A 12 17.03 8.96 -3.95
CA GLN A 12 17.49 9.15 -5.34
C GLN A 12 16.33 9.49 -6.26
N TRP A 13 15.18 8.84 -6.09
CA TRP A 13 13.98 9.15 -6.86
C TRP A 13 13.48 10.58 -6.61
N LEU A 14 13.46 11.05 -5.36
CA LEU A 14 13.13 12.44 -5.03
C LEU A 14 14.12 13.43 -5.66
N GLN A 15 15.41 13.08 -5.66
CA GLN A 15 16.47 13.88 -6.29
C GLN A 15 16.39 13.91 -7.82
N GLN A 16 15.58 13.07 -8.45
CA GLN A 16 15.33 13.09 -9.89
C GLN A 16 14.10 13.90 -10.28
N GLN A 17 13.22 14.25 -9.32
CA GLN A 17 12.06 15.10 -9.60
C GLN A 17 12.50 16.52 -9.94
N SER A 18 11.68 17.28 -10.68
CA SER A 18 11.97 18.69 -10.97
C SER A 18 11.82 19.58 -9.74
N ASP A 19 12.48 20.75 -9.74
CA ASP A 19 12.34 21.71 -8.63
C ASP A 19 10.89 22.20 -8.47
N ASP A 20 10.17 22.41 -9.58
CA ASP A 20 8.74 22.77 -9.55
C ASP A 20 7.88 21.69 -8.90
N TRP A 21 8.15 20.41 -9.19
CA TRP A 21 7.42 19.29 -8.62
C TRP A 21 7.66 19.17 -7.11
N LEU A 22 8.90 19.40 -6.68
CA LEU A 22 9.30 19.41 -5.27
C LEU A 22 8.64 20.60 -4.55
N ALA A 23 8.70 21.80 -5.13
CA ALA A 23 8.11 23.00 -4.57
C ALA A 23 6.58 22.88 -4.39
N ALA A 24 5.89 22.27 -5.36
CA ALA A 24 4.45 21.99 -5.28
C ALA A 24 4.07 21.06 -4.09
N ARG A 25 5.03 20.30 -3.56
CA ARG A 25 4.87 19.43 -2.39
C ARG A 25 5.53 19.99 -1.13
N GLY A 26 5.97 21.25 -1.15
CA GLY A 26 6.64 21.92 -0.04
C GLY A 26 8.04 21.39 0.25
N LEU A 27 8.74 20.87 -0.77
CA LEU A 27 10.08 20.29 -0.65
C LEU A 27 11.12 21.14 -1.35
N GLU A 28 12.31 21.22 -0.74
CA GLU A 28 13.49 21.86 -1.32
C GLU A 28 14.59 20.81 -1.54
N ARG A 29 15.17 20.77 -2.74
CA ARG A 29 16.17 19.76 -3.13
C ARG A 29 17.33 19.66 -2.15
N HIS A 30 17.84 20.80 -1.69
CA HIS A 30 18.99 20.89 -0.78
C HIS A 30 18.66 20.42 0.64
N ALA A 31 17.38 20.37 1.02
CA ALA A 31 16.92 19.88 2.31
C ALA A 31 16.61 18.37 2.32
N LEU A 32 16.64 17.70 1.15
CA LEU A 32 16.34 16.28 1.05
C LEU A 32 17.43 15.43 1.72
N HIS A 33 17.03 14.58 2.67
CA HIS A 33 17.93 13.63 3.31
C HIS A 33 17.23 12.32 3.68
N GLU A 34 17.97 11.23 3.92
CA GLU A 34 17.40 9.89 4.13
C GLU A 34 16.45 9.75 5.35
N ARG A 35 16.60 10.63 6.35
CA ARG A 35 15.85 10.55 7.62
C ARG A 35 14.60 11.43 7.64
N GLN A 36 14.22 11.99 6.49
CA GLN A 36 13.06 12.88 6.43
C GLN A 36 11.75 12.11 6.53
N PHE A 37 10.79 12.72 7.23
CA PHE A 37 9.42 12.24 7.28
C PHE A 37 8.62 13.02 6.25
N LEU A 38 8.27 12.35 5.14
CA LEU A 38 7.49 12.92 4.06
C LEU A 38 6.03 12.44 4.11
N PRO A 39 5.08 13.23 3.59
CA PRO A 39 3.70 12.79 3.44
C PRO A 39 3.62 11.45 2.71
N ARG A 40 2.74 10.56 3.19
CA ARG A 40 2.55 9.21 2.63
C ARG A 40 2.16 9.22 1.15
N VAL A 41 1.52 10.29 0.68
CA VAL A 41 1.17 10.49 -0.74
C VAL A 41 2.41 10.43 -1.63
N ILE A 42 3.51 11.08 -1.23
CA ILE A 42 4.76 11.11 -2.00
C ILE A 42 5.39 9.72 -2.07
N LEU A 43 5.29 8.96 -0.97
CA LEU A 43 5.73 7.56 -0.95
C LEU A 43 4.88 6.67 -1.88
N GLY A 44 3.58 6.93 -1.98
CA GLY A 44 2.70 6.24 -2.92
C GLY A 44 3.05 6.52 -4.37
N GLU A 45 3.39 7.77 -4.70
CA GLU A 45 3.86 8.17 -6.03
C GLU A 45 5.17 7.47 -6.41
N TYR A 46 6.13 7.38 -5.46
CA TYR A 46 7.35 6.60 -5.65
C TYR A 46 7.07 5.13 -5.98
N TYR A 47 6.25 4.42 -5.20
CA TYR A 47 5.98 3.01 -5.47
C TYR A 47 5.24 2.79 -6.79
N ARG A 48 4.30 3.68 -7.15
CA ARG A 48 3.61 3.61 -8.44
C ARG A 48 4.61 3.73 -9.59
N ASP A 49 5.47 4.73 -9.55
CA ASP A 49 6.46 4.98 -10.58
C ASP A 49 7.47 3.81 -10.69
N ARG A 50 7.93 3.26 -9.56
CA ARG A 50 8.80 2.08 -9.55
C ARG A 50 8.11 0.81 -10.05
N PHE A 51 6.81 0.64 -9.78
CA PHE A 51 6.01 -0.46 -10.33
C PHE A 51 5.91 -0.37 -11.86
N LEU A 52 5.56 0.80 -12.39
CA LEU A 52 5.44 1.00 -13.84
C LEU A 52 6.78 0.78 -14.55
N TYR A 53 7.88 1.27 -13.96
CA TYR A 53 9.22 1.02 -14.45
C TYR A 53 9.56 -0.48 -14.55
N LEU A 54 9.20 -1.30 -13.55
CA LEU A 54 9.41 -2.74 -13.61
C LEU A 54 8.57 -3.40 -14.70
N VAL A 55 7.31 -2.97 -14.86
CA VAL A 55 6.41 -3.48 -15.92
C VAL A 55 6.99 -3.20 -17.30
N GLU A 56 7.46 -1.97 -17.54
CA GLU A 56 8.12 -1.58 -18.80
C GLU A 56 9.38 -2.42 -19.05
N ARG A 57 10.28 -2.50 -18.08
CA ARG A 57 11.51 -3.29 -18.22
C ARG A 57 11.27 -4.77 -18.51
N ALA A 58 10.25 -5.35 -17.87
CA ALA A 58 9.92 -6.75 -18.12
C ALA A 58 9.34 -6.93 -19.53
N ARG A 59 8.52 -5.98 -20.01
CA ARG A 59 8.05 -5.98 -21.41
C ARG A 59 9.21 -5.85 -22.40
N ASP A 60 10.19 -4.99 -22.11
CA ASP A 60 11.36 -4.77 -22.97
C ASP A 60 12.23 -6.03 -23.15
N VAL A 61 12.28 -6.91 -22.15
CA VAL A 61 12.98 -8.20 -22.24
C VAL A 61 12.09 -9.35 -22.75
N GLY A 62 10.86 -9.04 -23.19
CA GLY A 62 9.98 -9.97 -23.90
C GLY A 62 8.86 -10.61 -23.07
N PHE A 63 8.64 -10.20 -21.81
CA PHE A 63 7.50 -10.70 -21.04
C PHE A 63 6.18 -10.06 -21.50
N VAL A 64 5.13 -10.88 -21.62
CA VAL A 64 3.76 -10.40 -21.81
C VAL A 64 3.16 -10.12 -20.43
N ILE A 65 2.89 -8.85 -20.13
CA ILE A 65 2.35 -8.41 -18.83
C ILE A 65 1.03 -7.67 -19.03
N SER A 66 -0.01 -8.17 -18.36
CA SER A 66 -1.31 -7.51 -18.23
C SER A 66 -1.50 -7.02 -16.81
N VAL A 67 -1.84 -5.73 -16.65
CA VAL A 67 -2.16 -5.12 -15.36
C VAL A 67 -3.66 -4.85 -15.34
N CYS A 68 -4.38 -5.53 -14.45
CA CYS A 68 -5.83 -5.40 -14.31
C CYS A 68 -6.13 -4.53 -13.09
N GLU A 69 -6.35 -3.23 -13.31
CA GLU A 69 -6.85 -2.32 -12.28
C GLU A 69 -8.36 -2.50 -12.11
N SER A 70 -8.90 -2.13 -10.94
CA SER A 70 -10.34 -2.25 -10.64
C SER A 70 -10.90 -3.66 -10.91
N CYS A 71 -10.10 -4.68 -10.60
CA CYS A 71 -10.43 -6.08 -10.78
C CYS A 71 -10.21 -6.79 -9.45
N GLU A 72 -11.30 -7.09 -8.74
CA GLU A 72 -11.24 -7.79 -7.46
C GLU A 72 -11.20 -9.30 -7.71
N VAL A 73 -10.18 -9.97 -7.16
CA VAL A 73 -10.14 -11.43 -7.13
C VAL A 73 -11.05 -11.91 -6.01
N THR A 74 -12.13 -12.61 -6.37
CA THR A 74 -13.17 -13.03 -5.43
C THR A 74 -12.96 -14.46 -4.92
N ASP A 75 -12.30 -15.31 -5.71
CA ASP A 75 -11.96 -16.68 -5.30
C ASP A 75 -10.75 -17.23 -6.08
N ILE A 76 -10.04 -18.19 -5.49
CA ILE A 76 -8.92 -18.91 -6.10
C ILE A 76 -9.08 -20.40 -5.80
N ALA A 77 -9.29 -21.20 -6.84
CA ALA A 77 -9.53 -22.65 -6.72
C ALA A 77 -8.51 -23.47 -7.51
N VAL A 78 -7.89 -24.45 -6.86
CA VAL A 78 -7.02 -25.42 -7.53
C VAL A 78 -7.88 -26.47 -8.23
N GLN A 79 -7.65 -26.68 -9.53
CA GLN A 79 -8.36 -27.64 -10.38
C GLN A 79 -7.37 -28.61 -11.03
N SER A 80 -7.89 -29.66 -11.68
CA SER A 80 -7.05 -30.62 -12.40
C SER A 80 -6.33 -30.02 -13.62
N THR A 81 -6.82 -28.89 -14.14
CA THR A 81 -6.30 -28.20 -15.33
C THR A 81 -5.43 -26.99 -15.00
N GLY A 82 -5.27 -26.64 -13.73
CA GLY A 82 -4.53 -25.45 -13.29
C GLY A 82 -5.18 -24.78 -12.08
N ILE A 83 -4.85 -23.52 -11.84
CA ILE A 83 -5.43 -22.69 -10.77
C ILE A 83 -6.41 -21.72 -11.41
N ALA A 84 -7.68 -21.83 -11.02
CA ALA A 84 -8.74 -20.93 -11.46
C ALA A 84 -8.78 -19.68 -10.57
N ILE A 85 -8.67 -18.51 -11.19
CA ILE A 85 -8.81 -17.20 -10.56
C ILE A 85 -10.16 -16.61 -10.97
N HIS A 86 -11.06 -16.45 -10.01
CA HIS A 86 -12.35 -15.80 -10.22
C HIS A 86 -12.23 -14.30 -9.92
N THR A 87 -12.85 -13.47 -10.75
CA THR A 87 -12.88 -12.02 -10.56
C THR A 87 -14.31 -11.51 -10.56
N ASP A 88 -14.51 -10.31 -10.02
CA ASP A 88 -15.78 -9.58 -10.03
C ASP A 88 -16.23 -9.13 -11.44
N SER A 89 -15.28 -9.06 -12.37
CA SER A 89 -15.42 -8.45 -13.68
C SER A 89 -15.67 -9.45 -14.82
N ALA A 90 -15.49 -10.75 -14.58
CA ALA A 90 -15.64 -11.79 -15.59
C ALA A 90 -16.46 -12.98 -15.07
N ALA A 91 -17.32 -13.54 -15.93
CA ALA A 91 -18.11 -14.73 -15.59
C ALA A 91 -17.24 -16.00 -15.55
N ASP A 92 -16.28 -16.11 -16.47
CA ASP A 92 -15.37 -17.25 -16.57
C ASP A 92 -14.05 -16.95 -15.85
N PRO A 93 -13.50 -17.93 -15.10
CA PRO A 93 -12.22 -17.74 -14.41
C PRO A 93 -11.04 -17.73 -15.38
N VAL A 94 -9.97 -17.05 -14.97
CA VAL A 94 -8.67 -17.14 -15.64
C VAL A 94 -7.93 -18.36 -15.09
N ILE A 95 -7.52 -19.28 -15.97
CA ILE A 95 -6.73 -20.46 -15.59
C ILE A 95 -5.25 -20.17 -15.75
N VAL A 96 -4.47 -20.42 -14.70
CA VAL A 96 -3.01 -20.25 -14.69
C VAL A 96 -2.29 -21.42 -14.03
N ASP A 97 -1.01 -21.61 -14.37
CA ASP A 97 -0.19 -22.68 -13.78
C ASP A 97 0.34 -22.33 -12.38
N LEU A 98 0.54 -21.04 -12.10
CA LEU A 98 1.12 -20.53 -10.86
C LEU A 98 0.42 -19.26 -10.42
N VAL A 99 0.22 -19.14 -9.10
CA VAL A 99 -0.31 -17.93 -8.46
C VAL A 99 0.59 -17.53 -7.30
N ALA A 100 0.91 -16.25 -7.22
CA ALA A 100 1.54 -15.63 -6.06
C ALA A 100 0.54 -14.67 -5.40
N ILE A 101 0.23 -14.88 -4.12
CA ILE A 101 -0.74 -14.07 -3.38
C ILE A 101 0.00 -13.03 -2.53
N ALA A 102 -0.29 -11.76 -2.77
CA ALA A 102 0.33 -10.63 -2.08
C ALA A 102 -0.70 -9.55 -1.69
N THR A 103 -1.89 -9.97 -1.23
CA THR A 103 -3.02 -9.09 -0.88
C THR A 103 -2.83 -8.34 0.46
N GLY A 104 -1.71 -8.56 1.15
CA GLY A 104 -1.45 -7.99 2.47
C GLY A 104 -2.04 -8.83 3.60
N HIS A 105 -2.35 -8.19 4.73
CA HIS A 105 -2.95 -8.85 5.89
C HIS A 105 -4.38 -8.34 6.12
N LEU A 106 -5.33 -9.27 6.26
CA LEU A 106 -6.65 -8.99 6.79
C LEU A 106 -6.59 -9.02 8.32
N TRP A 107 -7.02 -7.93 8.96
CA TRP A 107 -7.21 -7.90 10.41
C TRP A 107 -8.58 -8.51 10.71
N PRO A 108 -8.67 -9.53 11.57
CA PRO A 108 -9.95 -10.13 11.91
C PRO A 108 -10.85 -9.09 12.60
N GLU A 109 -12.11 -9.03 12.15
CA GLU A 109 -13.14 -8.12 12.67
C GLU A 109 -13.60 -8.49 14.10
N GLU A 110 -13.13 -9.63 14.62
CA GLU A 110 -13.68 -10.32 15.78
C GLU A 110 -13.36 -9.69 17.14
N GLU A 111 -12.37 -8.79 17.24
CA GLU A 111 -12.23 -7.97 18.45
C GLU A 111 -13.23 -6.82 18.38
N ARG A 112 -14.47 -7.09 18.81
CA ARG A 112 -15.58 -6.12 18.83
C ARG A 112 -15.12 -4.78 19.40
N ALA A 113 -14.99 -3.81 18.49
CA ALA A 113 -14.92 -2.42 18.86
C ALA A 113 -16.19 -2.06 19.65
N SER A 114 -16.01 -1.46 20.82
CA SER A 114 -17.12 -0.83 21.54
C SER A 114 -16.99 0.67 21.39
N ARG A 115 -18.02 1.43 21.77
CA ARG A 115 -17.95 2.91 21.78
C ARG A 115 -16.77 3.48 22.59
N GLN A 116 -16.13 2.67 23.44
CA GLN A 116 -15.09 3.10 24.38
C GLN A 116 -13.77 2.32 24.22
N TYR A 117 -13.71 1.32 23.34
CA TYR A 117 -12.54 0.48 23.16
C TYR A 117 -12.34 0.13 21.68
N PHE A 118 -11.16 0.48 21.17
CA PHE A 118 -10.74 0.22 19.79
C PHE A 118 -9.46 -0.61 19.82
N PRO A 119 -9.52 -1.92 19.53
CA PRO A 119 -8.36 -2.79 19.59
C PRO A 119 -7.28 -2.45 18.57
N SER A 120 -7.63 -1.84 17.44
CA SER A 120 -6.68 -1.22 16.54
C SER A 120 -7.25 0.06 15.91
N PRO A 121 -6.42 0.91 15.29
CA PRO A 121 -6.92 2.06 14.55
C PRO A 121 -7.89 1.67 13.42
N TRP A 122 -7.74 0.48 12.87
CA TRP A 122 -8.51 -0.02 11.73
C TRP A 122 -9.83 -0.69 12.12
N THR A 123 -10.08 -0.92 13.41
CA THR A 123 -11.35 -1.48 13.91
C THR A 123 -12.35 -0.36 14.24
N GLY A 124 -12.60 0.55 13.29
CA GLY A 124 -13.61 1.63 13.42
C GLY A 124 -13.15 2.91 14.11
N LEU A 125 -11.93 3.00 14.66
CA LEU A 125 -11.42 4.25 15.25
C LEU A 125 -11.28 5.37 14.20
N MET A 126 -10.86 5.03 12.97
CA MET A 126 -10.72 5.99 11.86
C MET A 126 -12.00 6.76 11.53
N GLU A 127 -13.16 6.18 11.83
CA GLU A 127 -14.49 6.72 11.50
C GLU A 127 -15.20 7.28 12.74
N ALA A 128 -14.70 6.96 13.93
CA ALA A 128 -15.30 7.36 15.19
C ALA A 128 -15.18 8.88 15.38
N ARG A 129 -16.32 9.53 15.67
CA ARG A 129 -16.34 10.93 16.13
C ARG A 129 -16.19 10.96 17.64
N ILE A 130 -14.99 11.25 18.11
CA ILE A 130 -14.67 11.32 19.54
C ILE A 130 -14.56 12.79 19.94
N ALA A 131 -15.45 13.26 20.81
CA ALA A 131 -15.35 14.59 21.41
C ALA A 131 -14.12 14.66 22.33
N PRO A 132 -13.55 15.87 22.60
CA PRO A 132 -12.40 16.01 23.49
C PRO A 132 -12.63 15.30 24.82
N CYS A 133 -11.79 14.30 25.11
CA CYS A 133 -11.93 13.46 26.30
C CYS A 133 -10.56 12.93 26.75
N ARG A 134 -10.52 12.28 27.91
CA ARG A 134 -9.32 11.57 28.36
C ARG A 134 -9.23 10.24 27.62
N VAL A 135 -8.11 10.03 26.94
CA VAL A 135 -7.84 8.80 26.19
C VAL A 135 -6.73 8.00 26.86
N GLY A 136 -6.89 6.68 26.91
CA GLY A 136 -5.82 5.75 27.27
C GLY A 136 -5.37 5.00 26.02
N ILE A 137 -4.07 4.98 25.76
CA ILE A 137 -3.49 4.20 24.67
C ILE A 137 -2.81 2.99 25.28
N LEU A 138 -3.29 1.79 24.92
CA LEU A 138 -2.71 0.52 25.37
C LEU A 138 -1.96 -0.12 24.20
N GLY A 139 -0.65 -0.29 24.37
CA GLY A 139 0.21 -0.95 23.38
C GLY A 139 1.56 -0.25 23.23
N THR A 140 2.54 -1.00 22.76
CA THR A 140 3.90 -0.52 22.49
C THR A 140 4.27 -0.62 21.00
N SER A 141 3.30 -0.98 20.15
CA SER A 141 3.48 -1.05 18.71
C SER A 141 3.50 0.35 18.08
N LEU A 142 4.03 0.43 16.85
CA LEU A 142 4.05 1.70 16.10
C LEU A 142 2.63 2.26 15.91
N SER A 143 1.63 1.40 15.77
CA SER A 143 0.22 1.79 15.66
C SER A 143 -0.33 2.48 16.92
N ALA A 144 0.23 2.17 18.10
CA ALA A 144 -0.11 2.83 19.36
C ALA A 144 0.64 4.16 19.53
N MET A 145 1.89 4.24 19.06
CA MET A 145 2.73 5.44 19.17
C MET A 145 2.44 6.50 18.10
N MET A 146 2.01 6.07 16.91
CA MET A 146 1.60 6.93 15.79
C MET A 146 0.15 6.63 15.42
N PRO A 147 -0.82 6.93 16.30
CA PRO A 147 -2.22 6.79 15.94
C PRO A 147 -2.52 7.71 14.76
N PRO A 148 -3.41 7.30 13.85
CA PRO A 148 -3.87 8.15 12.77
C PRO A 148 -4.73 9.28 13.35
N TRP A 149 -4.09 10.38 13.74
CA TRP A 149 -4.76 11.61 14.13
C TRP A 149 -5.04 12.44 12.87
N ARG A 150 -6.28 12.90 12.72
CA ARG A 150 -6.64 13.98 11.79
C ARG A 150 -6.54 15.32 12.52
#